data_AF-A0A957QCN3-F1
#
_entry.id   AF-A0A957QCN3-F1
#
_cell.length_a   1.000
_cell.length_b   1.000
_cell.length_c   1.000
_cell.angle_alpha   90.00
_cell.angle_beta   90.00
_cell.angle_gamma   90.00
#
_symmetry.space_group_name_H-M   'P 1'
#
loop_
_entity.id
_entity.type
_entity.pdbx_description
1 polymer ?
#
loop_
_entity_poly.entity_id
_entity_poly.type
_entity_poly.pdbx_seq_one_letter_code
_entity_poly.pdbx_strand_id
1 'polypeptide(L)' 'MASGTAVAVGRVLVDPVTNPSAQDETVYISVVVPARNEESTIDAVVRRSFAAFNELGRRGEVLVVNDGSTDG' A
#
# COMPACT_ATOMS: atom_id res chain seq x y z
N MET A 1 61.94 8.89 13.86
CA MET A 1 61.82 7.99 12.71
C MET A 1 60.35 7.83 12.40
N ALA A 2 59.93 8.30 11.22
CA ALA A 2 58.55 8.27 10.76
C ALA A 2 58.04 6.84 10.58
N SER A 3 56.71 6.71 10.46
CA SER A 3 55.94 5.65 9.77
C SER A 3 54.85 5.13 10.71
N GLY A 4 53.57 5.14 10.40
CA GLY A 4 52.85 5.41 9.16
C GLY A 4 51.39 5.00 9.43
N THR A 5 50.43 5.76 8.94
CA THR A 5 49.01 5.44 9.05
C THR A 5 48.71 4.14 8.29
N ALA A 6 48.03 3.19 8.92
CA ALA A 6 47.38 2.08 8.24
C ALA A 6 45.89 2.07 8.60
N VAL A 7 45.05 2.51 7.67
CA VAL A 7 43.59 2.32 7.73
C VAL A 7 43.31 0.91 7.23
N ALA A 8 42.91 0.01 8.13
CA ALA A 8 42.36 -1.28 7.73
C ALA A 8 40.90 -1.07 7.30
N VAL A 9 40.67 -0.99 5.99
CA VAL A 9 39.33 -1.07 5.41
C VAL A 9 38.87 -2.52 5.59
N GLY A 10 38.22 -2.80 6.72
CA GLY A 10 37.65 -4.10 7.01
C GLY A 10 36.63 -4.45 5.95
N ARG A 11 36.92 -5.49 5.15
CA ARG A 11 35.96 -6.13 4.25
C ARG A 11 34.68 -6.43 5.03
N VAL A 12 33.58 -5.83 4.62
CA VAL A 12 32.23 -6.29 4.97
C VAL A 12 32.10 -7.68 4.35
N LEU A 13 32.13 -8.71 5.19
CA LEU A 13 31.63 -10.02 4.81
C LEU A 13 30.12 -9.81 4.64
N VAL A 14 29.65 -9.71 3.40
CA VAL A 14 28.22 -9.69 3.14
C VAL A 14 27.69 -11.09 3.47
N ASP A 15 26.89 -11.17 4.53
CA ASP A 15 26.09 -12.36 4.82
C ASP A 15 25.24 -12.71 3.59
N PRO A 16 24.97 -14.01 3.33
CA PRO A 16 24.19 -14.44 2.18
C PRO A 16 22.86 -13.69 2.22
N VAL A 17 22.52 -13.03 1.11
CA VAL A 17 21.36 -12.13 0.93
C VAL A 17 20.13 -12.65 1.68
N THR A 18 19.99 -12.28 2.95
CA THR A 18 18.73 -12.34 3.67
C THR A 18 17.98 -11.13 3.18
N ASN A 19 17.06 -11.34 2.25
CA ASN A 19 16.18 -10.27 1.78
C ASN A 19 15.43 -9.70 3.00
N PRO A 20 15.75 -8.50 3.52
CA PRO A 20 15.14 -8.01 4.75
C PRO A 20 13.75 -7.39 4.50
N SER A 21 13.14 -7.62 3.34
CA SER A 21 11.97 -6.87 2.86
C SER A 21 10.65 -7.62 2.84
N ALA A 22 10.55 -8.81 3.45
CA ALA A 22 9.24 -9.31 3.90
C ALA A 22 8.83 -8.62 5.21
N GLN A 23 9.15 -7.33 5.35
CA GLN A 23 8.52 -6.49 6.35
C GLN A 23 7.03 -6.55 6.05
N ASP A 24 6.24 -6.82 7.08
CA ASP A 24 4.79 -6.88 7.06
C ASP A 24 4.23 -5.47 6.82
N GLU A 25 4.52 -4.91 5.64
CA GLU A 25 3.94 -3.67 5.17
C GLU A 25 2.49 -4.03 4.86
N THR A 26 1.62 -3.78 5.84
CA THR A 26 0.19 -4.04 5.72
C THR A 26 -0.32 -3.31 4.50
N VAL A 27 -0.55 -4.05 3.41
CA VAL A 27 -1.02 -3.51 2.13
C VAL A 27 -2.31 -2.74 2.37
N TYR A 28 -2.26 -1.43 2.10
CA TYR A 28 -3.41 -0.54 2.17
C TYR A 28 -4.06 -0.47 0.80
N ILE A 29 -5.39 -0.63 0.74
CA ILE A 29 -6.13 -0.72 -0.52
C ILE A 29 -6.96 0.55 -0.71
N SER A 30 -6.73 1.26 -1.82
CA SER A 30 -7.62 2.34 -2.26
C SER A 30 -8.49 1.83 -3.41
N VAL A 31 -9.82 1.82 -3.20
CA VAL A 31 -10.80 1.54 -4.25
C VAL A 31 -11.33 2.86 -4.78
N VAL A 32 -11.09 3.14 -6.05
CA VAL A 32 -11.59 4.35 -6.72
C VAL A 32 -12.79 3.97 -7.59
N VAL A 33 -13.94 4.60 -7.33
CA VAL A 33 -15.20 4.35 -8.03
C VAL A 33 -15.61 5.62 -8.77
N PRO A 34 -15.33 5.76 -10.08
CA PRO A 34 -16.01 6.76 -10.89
C PRO A 34 -17.50 6.41 -10.92
N ALA A 35 -18.33 7.41 -10.64
CA ALA A 35 -19.76 7.28 -10.47
C ALA A 35 -20.48 8.35 -11.33
N ARG A 36 -21.20 7.92 -12.36
CA ARG A 36 -22.13 8.71 -13.15
C ARG A 36 -23.54 8.08 -13.17
N ASN A 37 -24.46 8.73 -12.47
CA ASN A 37 -25.86 8.34 -12.34
C ASN A 37 -26.11 6.95 -11.71
N GLU A 38 -25.46 6.67 -10.58
CA GLU A 38 -25.63 5.42 -9.83
C GLU A 38 -26.27 5.59 -8.43
N GLU A 39 -27.12 6.59 -8.20
CA GLU A 39 -27.77 6.85 -6.89
C GLU A 39 -28.28 5.56 -6.22
N SER A 40 -28.95 4.70 -7.00
CA SER A 40 -29.56 3.46 -6.52
C SER A 40 -28.60 2.29 -6.28
N THR A 41 -27.36 2.34 -6.79
CA THR A 41 -26.44 1.19 -6.75
C THR A 41 -25.11 1.48 -6.06
N ILE A 42 -24.73 2.74 -5.90
CA ILE A 42 -23.43 3.13 -5.32
C ILE A 42 -23.23 2.64 -3.89
N ASP A 43 -24.29 2.67 -3.05
CA ASP A 43 -24.25 2.13 -1.67
C ASP A 43 -23.87 0.65 -1.65
N ALA A 44 -24.34 -0.12 -2.63
CA ALA A 44 -24.10 -1.55 -2.71
C ALA A 44 -22.64 -1.87 -3.10
N VAL A 45 -21.97 -0.98 -3.84
CA VAL A 45 -20.53 -1.08 -4.15
C VAL A 45 -19.71 -0.77 -2.90
N VAL A 46 -20.00 0.37 -2.25
CA VAL A 46 -19.29 0.82 -1.04
C VAL A 46 -19.34 -0.25 0.06
N ARG A 47 -20.53 -0.80 0.35
CA ARG A 47 -20.70 -1.85 1.37
C ARG A 47 -19.89 -3.11 1.06
N ARG A 48 -19.89 -3.55 -0.21
CA ARG A 48 -19.14 -4.75 -0.62
C ARG A 48 -17.64 -4.54 -0.55
N SER A 49 -17.14 -3.35 -0.89
CA SER A 49 -15.71 -3.02 -0.75
C SER A 49 -15.25 -3.09 0.70
N PHE A 50 -16.01 -2.52 1.65
CA PHE A 50 -15.68 -2.61 3.07
C PHE A 50 -15.80 -4.04 3.63
N ALA A 51 -16.80 -4.81 3.17
CA ALA A 51 -16.88 -6.23 3.53
C ALA A 51 -15.64 -7.00 3.07
N ALA A 52 -15.18 -6.76 1.84
CA ALA A 52 -13.96 -7.38 1.31
C ALA A 52 -12.70 -6.97 2.10
N PHE A 53 -12.57 -5.71 2.52
CA PHE A 53 -11.46 -5.30 3.40
C PHE A 53 -11.42 -6.10 4.69
N ASN A 54 -12.59 -6.29 5.33
CA ASN A 54 -12.71 -7.07 6.56
C ASN A 54 -12.38 -8.56 6.33
N GLU A 55 -12.90 -9.17 5.26
CA GLU A 55 -12.62 -10.56 4.89
C GLU A 55 -11.13 -10.81 4.61
N LEU A 56 -10.45 -9.83 4.02
CA LEU A 56 -9.02 -9.91 3.71
C LEU A 56 -8.12 -9.51 4.88
N GLY A 57 -8.67 -9.02 5.99
CA GLY A 57 -7.90 -8.46 7.10
C GLY A 57 -7.03 -7.28 6.68
N ARG A 58 -7.51 -6.47 5.72
CA ARG A 58 -6.77 -5.31 5.17
C ARG A 58 -7.43 -4.01 5.54
N ARG A 59 -6.62 -2.97 5.63
CA ARG A 59 -7.09 -1.58 5.75
C ARG A 59 -7.28 -1.00 4.36
N GLY A 60 -8.25 -0.11 4.22
CA GLY A 60 -8.49 0.54 2.95
C GLY A 60 -9.51 1.66 3.02
N GLU A 61 -9.71 2.29 1.88
CA GLU A 61 -10.66 3.38 1.65
C GLU A 61 -11.42 3.15 0.34
N VAL A 62 -12.60 3.78 0.26
CA VAL A 62 -13.41 3.83 -0.96
C VAL A 62 -13.61 5.29 -1.33
N LEU A 63 -13.08 5.69 -2.48
CA LEU A 63 -13.20 7.04 -3.03
C LEU A 63 -14.24 7.02 -4.14
N VAL A 64 -15.44 7.52 -3.85
CA VAL A 64 -16.49 7.70 -4.86
C VAL A 64 -16.30 9.04 -5.53
N VAL A 65 -16.08 9.03 -6.84
CA VAL A 65 -15.83 10.23 -7.65
C VAL A 65 -17.08 10.50 -8.49
N ASN A 66 -17.79 11.58 -8.17
CA ASN A 66 -18.88 12.06 -9.02
C ASN A 66 -18.32 12.51 -10.38
N ASP A 67 -18.64 11.76 -11.43
CA ASP A 67 -18.23 11.97 -12.82
C ASP A 67 -19.34 12.67 -13.64
N GLY A 68 -19.96 13.67 -13.03
CA GLY A 68 -21.01 14.49 -13.64
C GLY A 68 -22.41 13.87 -13.57
N SER A 69 -22.76 13.29 -12.42
CA SER A 69 -24.10 12.80 -12.10
C SER A 69 -25.13 13.92 -12.04
N THR A 70 -26.38 13.56 -12.37
CA THR A 70 -27.55 14.46 -12.39
C THR A 70 -28.76 13.88 -11.67
N ASP A 71 -28.64 12.69 -11.09
CA ASP A 71 -29.74 11.90 -10.55
C ASP A 71 -29.95 12.02 -9.03
N GLY A 72 -28.92 12.33 -8.24
CA GLY A 72 -29.07 12.60 -6.80
C GLY A 72 -28.00 11.94 -5.96
#